data_AF-A0A2S6WDI4-F1
#
_entry.id   AF-A0A2S6WDI4-F1
#
_cell.length_a   1.000
_cell.length_b   1.000
_cell.length_c   1.000
_cell.angle_alpha   90.00
_cell.angle_beta   90.00
_cell.angle_gamma   90.00
#
_symmetry.space_group_name_H-M   'P 1'
#
loop_
_entity.id
_entity.type
_entity.pdbx_description
1 polymer ?
#
loop_
_entity_poly.entity_id
_entity_poly.type
_entity_poly.pdbx_seq_one_letter_code
_entity_poly.pdbx_strand_id
1 'polypeptide(L)'
;MIGEKGEIAAVLFGYPYHAPAAKGRENKILWVAKDAEGAADMGPDDRLTIKANLAGTDEVVTRSVRGPGPSLVDMPKPGCWTFSLSWAGHSDSLDVEYLAG
;
A
#
# COMPACT_ATOMS: atom_id res chain seq x y z
N MET A 1 10.24 3.25 -0.45
CA MET A 1 10.22 2.79 0.96
C MET A 1 10.36 1.29 0.96
N ILE A 2 10.94 0.71 2.02
CA ILE A 2 11.08 -0.73 2.20
C ILE A 2 10.22 -1.11 3.40
N GLY A 3 9.50 -2.23 3.33
CA GLY A 3 8.74 -2.75 4.46
C GLY A 3 9.65 -3.16 5.62
N GLU A 4 9.09 -3.21 6.82
CA GLU A 4 9.81 -3.52 8.06
C GLU A 4 10.57 -4.86 8.00
N LYS A 5 10.02 -5.88 7.34
CA LYS A 5 10.67 -7.18 7.14
C LYS A 5 11.56 -7.22 5.90
N GLY A 6 11.48 -6.21 5.04
CA GLY A 6 12.21 -6.14 3.78
C GLY A 6 11.66 -7.08 2.70
N GLU A 7 10.45 -7.61 2.87
CA GLU A 7 9.82 -8.55 1.94
C GLU A 7 9.14 -7.84 0.76
N ILE A 8 8.89 -6.53 0.91
CA ILE A 8 8.33 -5.69 -0.15
C ILE A 8 8.91 -4.28 -0.15
N ALA A 9 9.09 -3.72 -1.33
CA ALA A 9 9.39 -2.31 -1.55
C ALA A 9 8.16 -1.59 -2.13
N ALA A 10 7.94 -0.36 -1.67
CA ALA A 10 6.92 0.55 -2.20
C ALA A 10 7.60 1.73 -2.92
N VAL A 11 7.39 1.83 -4.22
CA VAL A 11 7.78 3.00 -5.02
C VAL A 11 6.57 3.91 -5.13
N LEU A 12 6.67 5.11 -4.55
CA LEU A 12 5.56 6.06 -4.45
C LEU A 12 5.57 7.02 -5.63
N PHE A 13 4.52 6.99 -6.45
CA PHE A 13 4.30 7.92 -7.55
C PHE A 13 3.26 8.94 -7.14
N GLY A 14 3.57 10.23 -7.30
CA GLY A 14 2.65 11.29 -6.88
C GLY A 14 2.74 11.61 -5.38
N TYR A 15 3.78 11.19 -4.67
CA TYR A 15 4.01 11.59 -3.27
C TYR A 15 4.36 13.10 -3.15
N PRO A 16 3.84 13.87 -2.17
CA PRO A 16 2.97 13.43 -1.07
C PRO A 16 1.55 13.06 -1.50
N TYR A 17 1.00 12.04 -0.84
CA TYR A 17 -0.39 11.61 -1.02
C TYR A 17 -1.37 12.50 -0.29
N HIS A 18 -2.60 12.53 -0.78
CA HIS A 18 -3.67 13.35 -0.22
C HIS A 18 -4.94 12.53 -0.01
N ALA A 19 -5.70 12.88 1.01
CA ALA A 19 -7.04 12.35 1.27
C ALA A 19 -8.04 13.54 1.39
N PRO A 20 -8.96 13.72 0.42
CA PRO A 20 -9.10 12.95 -0.83
C PRO A 20 -7.90 13.16 -1.78
N ALA A 21 -7.77 12.30 -2.79
CA ALA A 21 -6.70 12.42 -3.79
C ALA A 21 -6.74 13.78 -4.50
N ALA A 22 -5.57 14.40 -4.69
CA ALA A 22 -5.46 15.70 -5.33
C ALA A 22 -5.74 15.61 -6.84
N LYS A 23 -6.35 16.66 -7.41
CA LYS A 23 -6.69 16.69 -8.83
C LYS A 23 -5.42 16.54 -9.69
N GLY A 24 -5.42 15.54 -10.58
CA GLY A 24 -4.29 15.26 -11.47
C GLY A 24 -3.08 14.61 -10.80
N ARG A 25 -3.22 14.18 -9.54
CA ARG A 25 -2.15 13.55 -8.76
C ARG A 25 -2.71 12.36 -7.98
N GLU A 26 -2.49 11.18 -8.54
CA GLU A 26 -2.97 9.93 -7.98
C GLU A 26 -2.09 9.45 -6.81
N ASN A 27 -2.70 8.78 -5.84
CA ASN A 27 -2.00 8.10 -4.75
C ASN A 27 -1.51 6.72 -5.23
N LYS A 28 -0.54 6.71 -6.16
CA LYS A 28 -0.14 5.50 -6.90
C LYS A 28 1.11 4.85 -6.34
N ILE A 29 1.02 3.59 -5.94
CA ILE A 29 2.15 2.80 -5.43
C ILE A 29 2.47 1.66 -6.40
N LEU A 30 3.74 1.52 -6.76
CA LEU A 30 4.26 0.26 -7.31
C LEU A 30 4.85 -0.57 -6.17
N TRP A 31 4.23 -1.71 -5.92
CA TRP A 31 4.70 -2.69 -4.96
C TRP A 31 5.63 -3.69 -5.64
N VAL A 32 6.83 -3.87 -5.10
CA VAL A 32 7.84 -4.78 -5.63
C VAL A 32 8.18 -5.79 -4.53
N ALA A 33 7.70 -7.03 -4.66
CA ALA A 33 8.07 -8.10 -3.75
C ALA A 33 9.56 -8.44 -3.91
N LYS A 34 10.20 -8.86 -2.83
CA LYS A 34 11.62 -9.25 -2.79
C LYS A 34 11.91 -10.49 -3.62
N ASP A 35 11.10 -11.54 -3.47
CA ASP A 35 11.37 -12.83 -4.10
C ASP A 35 10.68 -12.93 -5.47
N ALA A 36 11.40 -13.51 -6.43
CA ALA A 36 10.86 -13.78 -7.75
C ALA A 36 9.72 -14.80 -7.69
N GLU A 37 9.70 -15.74 -6.73
CA GLU A 37 8.61 -16.71 -6.54
C GLU A 37 7.29 -16.01 -6.16
N GLY A 38 7.34 -15.06 -5.23
CA GLY A 38 6.20 -14.20 -4.88
C GLY A 38 5.77 -13.20 -5.98
N ALA A 39 6.45 -13.19 -7.14
CA ALA A 39 6.08 -12.42 -8.34
C ALA A 39 5.86 -13.30 -9.59
N ALA A 40 6.43 -14.50 -9.64
CA ALA A 40 6.39 -15.46 -10.74
C ALA A 40 5.29 -16.50 -10.56
N ASP A 41 4.91 -16.81 -9.31
CA ASP A 41 3.70 -17.57 -8.98
C ASP A 41 2.46 -16.68 -8.91
N MET A 42 2.62 -15.37 -9.13
CA MET A 42 1.53 -14.42 -9.13
C MET A 42 0.73 -14.52 -10.43
N GLY A 43 -0.43 -15.14 -10.33
CA GLY A 43 -1.45 -15.13 -11.36
C GLY A 43 -2.11 -13.75 -11.52
N PRO A 44 -2.86 -13.56 -12.61
CA PRO A 44 -3.58 -12.31 -12.90
C PRO A 44 -4.60 -11.90 -11.83
N ASP A 45 -4.99 -12.85 -10.97
CA ASP A 45 -5.99 -12.70 -9.91
C ASP A 45 -5.41 -12.42 -8.53
N ASP A 46 -4.08 -12.45 -8.37
CA ASP A 46 -3.48 -12.29 -7.07
C ASP A 46 -3.62 -10.87 -6.51
N ARG A 47 -3.87 -10.85 -5.19
CA ARG A 47 -4.29 -9.68 -4.45
C ARG A 47 -3.26 -9.32 -3.39
N LEU A 48 -2.95 -8.03 -3.33
CA LEU A 48 -2.33 -7.42 -2.18
C LEU A 48 -3.45 -6.89 -1.29
N THR A 49 -3.58 -7.47 -0.11
CA THR A 49 -4.46 -6.97 0.94
C THR A 49 -3.70 -5.98 1.81
N ILE A 50 -4.30 -4.83 2.04
CA ILE A 50 -3.77 -3.73 2.84
C ILE A 50 -4.77 -3.51 3.97
N LYS A 51 -4.44 -3.93 5.18
CA LYS A 51 -5.17 -3.51 6.39
C LYS A 51 -4.48 -2.26 6.92
N ALA A 52 -5.07 -1.11 6.69
CA ALA A 52 -4.54 0.19 7.06
C ALA A 52 -5.16 0.64 8.40
N ASN A 53 -4.32 1.07 9.34
CA ASN A 53 -4.75 1.61 10.64
C ASN A 53 -4.26 3.06 10.76
N LEU A 54 -5.14 4.00 11.09
CA LEU A 54 -4.78 5.41 11.21
C LEU A 54 -4.21 5.69 12.61
N ALA A 55 -2.98 6.20 12.65
CA ALA A 55 -2.27 6.47 13.89
C ALA A 55 -3.06 7.38 14.84
N GLY A 56 -3.14 6.99 16.12
CA GLY A 56 -3.83 7.75 17.16
C GLY A 56 -5.36 7.62 17.13
N THR A 57 -5.92 6.69 16.34
CA THR A 57 -7.37 6.44 16.25
C THR A 57 -7.68 4.94 16.17
N ASP A 58 -8.93 4.57 16.34
CA ASP A 58 -9.42 3.19 16.10
C ASP A 58 -9.87 2.96 14.64
N GLU A 59 -9.59 3.90 13.73
CA GLU A 59 -9.99 3.80 12.33
C GLU A 59 -9.15 2.74 11.59
N VAL A 60 -9.83 1.76 11.03
CA VAL A 60 -9.22 0.67 10.25
C VAL A 60 -9.93 0.54 8.91
N VAL A 61 -9.13 0.46 7.84
CA VAL A 61 -9.62 0.35 6.48
C VAL A 61 -8.90 -0.81 5.79
N THR A 62 -9.68 -1.72 5.20
CA THR A 62 -9.11 -2.74 4.32
C THR A 62 -9.22 -2.29 2.87
N ARG A 63 -8.10 -2.34 2.15
CA ARG A 63 -8.07 -2.28 0.68
C ARG A 63 -7.58 -3.63 0.17
N SER A 64 -8.18 -4.08 -0.92
CA SER A 64 -7.61 -5.13 -1.73
C SER A 64 -7.26 -4.49 -3.06
N VAL A 65 -6.01 -4.60 -3.50
CA VAL A 65 -5.53 -4.15 -4.81
C VAL A 65 -4.87 -5.30 -5.57
N ARG A 66 -4.73 -5.19 -6.89
CA ARG A 66 -4.00 -6.21 -7.65
C ARG A 66 -2.53 -6.07 -7.28
N GLY A 67 -1.85 -7.19 -7.04
CA GLY A 67 -0.40 -7.17 -6.88
C GLY A 67 0.12 -8.06 -5.75
N PRO A 68 1.43 -7.99 -5.45
CA PRO A 68 2.34 -6.86 -5.73
C PRO A 68 2.47 -6.41 -7.19
N GLY A 69 2.48 -5.10 -7.41
CA GLY A 69 2.40 -4.44 -8.72
C GLY A 69 1.92 -2.99 -8.59
N PRO A 70 1.63 -2.28 -9.70
CA PRO A 70 1.11 -0.92 -9.65
C PRO A 70 -0.35 -0.90 -9.17
N SER A 71 -0.66 0.00 -8.22
CA SER A 71 -2.01 0.17 -7.67
C SER A 71 -2.29 1.62 -7.27
N LEU A 72 -3.56 2.01 -7.27
CA LEU A 72 -4.05 3.23 -6.65
C LEU A 72 -4.54 2.89 -5.24
N VAL A 73 -4.05 3.62 -4.24
CA VAL A 73 -4.38 3.37 -2.84
C VAL A 73 -4.88 4.66 -2.21
N ASP A 74 -6.19 4.80 -2.10
CA ASP A 74 -6.82 5.97 -1.47
C ASP A 74 -7.29 5.66 -0.05
N MET A 75 -6.89 6.53 0.87
CA MET A 75 -7.34 6.51 2.27
C MET A 75 -8.44 7.54 2.49
N PRO A 76 -9.41 7.27 3.39
CA PRO A 76 -10.56 8.15 3.60
C PRO A 76 -10.24 9.43 4.38
N LYS A 77 -9.12 9.47 5.11
CA LYS A 77 -8.73 10.57 5.98
C LYS A 77 -7.23 10.85 5.86
N PRO A 78 -6.81 12.12 6.05
CA PRO A 78 -5.40 12.45 6.19
C PRO A 78 -4.84 11.88 7.49
N GLY A 79 -3.52 11.72 7.52
CA GLY A 79 -2.75 11.22 8.64
C GLY A 79 -1.77 10.12 8.22
N CYS A 80 -1.00 9.64 9.21
CA CYS A 80 -0.08 8.53 9.03
C CYS A 80 -0.84 7.21 9.19
N TRP A 81 -0.82 6.37 8.15
CA TRP A 81 -1.46 5.08 8.14
C TRP A 81 -0.42 3.97 8.17
N THR A 82 -0.53 3.06 9.14
CA THR A 82 0.24 1.82 9.14
C THR A 82 -0.46 0.79 8.26
N PHE A 83 0.18 0.41 7.17
CA PHE A 83 -0.30 -0.60 6.24
C PHE A 83 0.26 -1.96 6.64
N SER A 84 -0.60 -2.86 7.15
CA SER A 84 -0.27 -4.28 7.24
C SER A 84 -0.63 -4.96 5.92
N LEU A 85 0.41 -5.44 5.22
CA LEU A 85 0.33 -5.99 3.87
C LEU A 85 0.32 -7.52 3.92
N SER A 86 -0.48 -8.15 3.09
CA SER A 86 -0.41 -9.60 2.84
C SER A 86 -0.72 -9.97 1.40
N TRP A 87 0.04 -10.93 0.87
CA TRP A 87 -0.08 -11.45 -0.50
C TRP A 87 0.58 -12.84 -0.56
N ALA A 88 -0.01 -13.81 -1.27
CA ALA A 88 0.61 -15.10 -1.57
C ALA A 88 1.38 -15.79 -0.40
N GLY A 89 0.87 -15.72 0.84
CA GLY A 89 1.54 -16.27 2.03
C GLY A 89 2.64 -15.39 2.65
N HIS A 90 3.02 -14.30 2.00
CA HIS A 90 3.91 -13.26 2.51
C HIS A 90 3.15 -12.17 3.27
N SER A 91 3.90 -11.45 4.10
CA SER A 91 3.41 -10.26 4.80
C SER A 91 4.54 -9.28 5.07
N ASP A 92 4.20 -8.00 5.13
CA ASP A 92 5.11 -6.93 5.56
C ASP A 92 4.29 -5.74 6.08
N SER A 93 4.96 -4.73 6.61
CA SER A 93 4.34 -3.51 7.10
C SER A 93 5.15 -2.28 6.71
N LEU A 94 4.45 -1.16 6.49
CA LEU A 94 5.08 0.15 6.38
C LEU A 94 4.07 1.26 6.68
N ASP A 95 4.60 2.43 7.03
CA ASP A 95 3.80 3.62 7.28
C ASP A 95 3.74 4.50 6.02
N VAL A 96 2.55 5.01 5.73
CA VAL A 96 2.29 5.93 4.60
C VAL A 96 1.52 7.13 5.08
N GLU A 97 2.06 8.32 4.85
CA GLU A 97 1.40 9.58 5.19
C GLU A 97 0.50 10.08 4.06
N TYR A 98 -0.72 10.51 4.42
CA TYR A 98 -1.66 11.22 3.56
C TYR A 98 -1.90 12.63 4.13
N LEU A 99 -1.69 13.65 3.32
CA LEU A 99 -1.97 15.05 3.67
C LEU A 99 -3.46 15.38 3.43
N ALA A 100 -3.93 16.48 4.02
CA ALA A 100 -5.26 17.00 3.73
C ALA A 100 -5.32 17.50 2.27
N GLY A 101 -6.34 17.06 1.52
CA GLY A 101 -6.60 17.44 0.12
C GLY A 101 -7.28 18.78 -0.07
#